data_AF-A0A4Q1DDR9-F1
#
_entry.id   AF-A0A4Q1DDR9-F1
#
_cell.length_a   1.000
_cell.length_b   1.000
_cell.length_c   1.000
_cell.angle_alpha   90.00
_cell.angle_beta   90.00
_cell.angle_gamma   90.00
#
_symmetry.space_group_name_H-M   'P 1'
#
loop_
_entity.id
_entity.type
_entity.pdbx_description
1 polymer ?
#
loop_
_entity_poly.entity_id
_entity_poly.type
_entity_poly.pdbx_seq_one_letter_code
_entity_poly.pdbx_strand_id
1 'polypeptide(L)'
;MTVENQNEGKLITLSQAFDNRPKVLNAFYFVLFSCMAIPFLYAFRTAISDSPLQFIFFLALFTAYLVAAYRFINKAIQSEKLLITPDSITLIKAGISRTSHTYKNEFISQLRHLDKPALSKHPLTGESFDYLGFQTTQEYLIKRSPLYTK
;
A
#
# COMPACT_ATOMS: atom_id res chain seq x y z
N MET A 1 16.31 5.77 3.84
CA MET A 1 15.81 7.14 4.07
C MET A 1 16.76 8.09 3.36
N THR A 2 16.24 8.92 2.46
CA THR A 2 17.02 9.97 1.78
C THR A 2 16.44 11.33 2.15
N VAL A 3 17.32 12.30 2.37
CA VAL A 3 16.94 13.67 2.75
C VAL A 3 17.49 14.60 1.67
N GLU A 4 16.60 15.33 1.01
CA GLU A 4 16.94 16.32 -0.01
C GLU A 4 16.57 17.71 0.53
N ASN A 5 17.49 18.66 0.42
CA ASN A 5 17.20 20.05 0.75
C ASN A 5 16.47 20.70 -0.43
N GLN A 6 15.32 21.33 -0.17
CA GLN A 6 14.59 22.15 -1.12
C GLN A 6 14.51 23.59 -0.61
N ASN A 7 14.25 24.55 -1.52
CA ASN A 7 14.24 25.98 -1.20
C ASN A 7 13.27 26.35 -0.06
N GLU A 8 12.18 25.59 0.10
CA GLU A 8 11.12 25.85 1.10
C GLU A 8 11.18 24.92 2.32
N GLY A 9 12.14 23.98 2.37
CA GLY A 9 12.19 22.99 3.45
C GLY A 9 13.00 21.75 3.16
N LYS A 10 12.79 20.70 3.96
CA LYS A 10 13.46 19.40 3.79
C LYS A 10 12.48 18.39 3.23
N LEU A 11 12.82 17.81 2.08
CA LEU A 11 12.09 16.69 1.52
C LEU A 11 12.71 15.40 2.03
N ILE A 12 12.00 14.72 2.92
CA ILE A 12 12.36 13.42 3.45
C ILE A 12 11.63 12.38 2.62
N THR A 13 12.36 11.61 1.83
CA THR A 13 11.77 10.40 1.27
C THR A 13 11.79 9.37 2.40
N LEU A 14 10.60 9.11 2.97
CA LEU A 14 10.40 8.12 4.03
C LEU A 14 10.74 6.71 3.58
N SER A 15 11.11 6.53 2.30
CA SER A 15 11.54 5.25 1.79
C SER A 15 12.88 4.80 2.38
N GLN A 16 12.81 3.98 3.42
CA GLN A 16 13.05 2.54 3.26
C GLN A 16 11.70 1.77 3.27
N ALA A 17 10.67 2.38 2.68
CA ALA A 17 9.27 2.11 2.94
C ALA A 17 8.78 1.04 1.94
N PHE A 18 8.68 -0.17 2.49
CA PHE A 18 8.62 -1.47 1.83
C PHE A 18 9.92 -1.77 1.07
N ASP A 19 10.65 -2.80 1.51
CA ASP A 19 11.85 -3.29 0.83
C ASP A 19 11.66 -3.26 -0.71
N ASN A 20 12.72 -3.04 -1.48
CA ASN A 20 12.65 -3.23 -2.94
C ASN A 20 12.00 -4.57 -3.30
N ARG A 21 12.11 -5.57 -2.40
CA ARG A 21 11.46 -6.88 -2.47
C ARG A 21 9.92 -6.80 -2.71
N PRO A 22 9.06 -6.27 -1.82
CA PRO A 22 7.64 -6.06 -2.13
C PRO A 22 7.36 -5.30 -3.43
N LYS A 23 8.13 -4.26 -3.78
CA LYS A 23 7.90 -3.51 -5.02
C LYS A 23 8.17 -4.35 -6.25
N VAL A 24 9.33 -5.03 -6.28
CA VAL A 24 9.72 -5.95 -7.34
C VAL A 24 8.74 -7.13 -7.42
N LEU A 25 8.30 -7.67 -6.27
CA LEU A 25 7.32 -8.74 -6.21
C LEU A 25 5.96 -8.31 -6.78
N ASN A 26 5.47 -7.13 -6.42
CA ASN A 26 4.23 -6.60 -7.01
C ASN A 26 4.39 -6.29 -8.50
N ALA A 27 5.56 -5.82 -8.94
CA ALA A 27 5.84 -5.63 -10.37
C ALA A 27 5.85 -6.97 -11.12
N PHE A 28 6.43 -8.02 -10.53
CA PHE A 28 6.39 -9.37 -11.07
C PHE A 28 4.95 -9.91 -11.16
N TYR A 29 4.15 -9.75 -10.11
CA TYR A 29 2.73 -10.13 -10.13
C TYR A 29 1.95 -9.36 -11.19
N PHE A 30 2.23 -8.07 -11.38
CA PHE A 30 1.63 -7.29 -12.45
C PHE A 30 1.95 -7.91 -13.83
N VAL A 31 3.21 -8.21 -14.12
CA VAL A 31 3.62 -8.83 -15.39
C VAL A 31 2.96 -10.19 -15.59
N LEU A 32 3.03 -11.07 -14.59
CA LEU A 32 2.42 -12.39 -14.65
C LEU A 32 0.91 -12.29 -14.90
N PHE A 33 0.24 -11.35 -14.21
CA PHE A 33 -1.16 -11.12 -14.44
C PHE A 33 -1.40 -10.64 -15.88
N SER A 34 -0.72 -9.58 -16.33
CA SER A 34 -0.87 -9.06 -17.69
C SER A 34 -0.65 -10.12 -18.78
N CYS A 35 0.30 -11.04 -18.61
CA CYS A 35 0.50 -12.15 -19.55
C CYS A 35 -0.69 -13.13 -19.58
N MET A 36 -1.26 -13.44 -18.42
CA MET A 36 -2.45 -14.29 -18.29
C MET A 36 -3.73 -13.63 -18.85
N ALA A 37 -3.73 -12.32 -19.11
CA ALA A 37 -4.83 -11.65 -19.81
C ALA A 37 -4.89 -12.04 -21.31
N ILE A 38 -3.81 -12.54 -21.91
CA ILE A 38 -3.76 -12.88 -23.33
C ILE A 38 -4.76 -14.01 -23.69
N PRO A 39 -4.78 -15.17 -22.99
CA PRO A 39 -5.82 -16.18 -23.18
C PRO A 39 -7.25 -15.64 -23.04
N PHE A 40 -7.48 -14.70 -22.11
CA PHE A 40 -8.80 -14.09 -21.94
C PHE A 40 -9.24 -13.28 -23.15
N LEU A 41 -8.33 -12.57 -23.82
CA LEU A 41 -8.66 -11.86 -25.06
C LEU A 41 -9.07 -12.82 -26.18
N TYR A 42 -8.41 -13.98 -26.29
CA TYR A 42 -8.80 -15.01 -27.23
C TYR A 42 -10.18 -15.61 -26.90
N ALA A 43 -10.43 -15.96 -25.64
CA ALA A 43 -11.72 -16.49 -25.19
C ALA A 43 -12.86 -15.46 -25.30
N PHE A 44 -12.56 -14.18 -25.07
CA PHE A 44 -13.52 -13.09 -25.23
C PHE A 44 -13.95 -12.96 -26.70
N ARG A 45 -13.01 -13.09 -27.64
CA ARG A 45 -13.31 -13.06 -29.07
C ARG A 45 -14.29 -14.17 -29.48
N THR A 46 -14.11 -15.39 -28.99
CA THR A 46 -15.01 -16.50 -29.30
C THR A 46 -16.38 -16.32 -28.64
N ALA A 47 -16.40 -15.84 -27.39
CA ALA A 47 -17.64 -15.63 -26.63
C ALA A 47 -18.59 -14.58 -27.25
N ILE A 48 -18.07 -13.60 -28.00
CA ILE A 48 -18.89 -12.62 -28.74
C ILE A 48 -19.82 -13.32 -29.73
N SER A 49 -19.37 -14.41 -30.34
CA SER A 49 -20.08 -15.11 -31.41
C SER A 49 -21.06 -16.16 -30.89
N ASP A 50 -20.81 -16.72 -29.71
CA ASP A 50 -21.56 -17.89 -29.21
C ASP A 50 -22.79 -17.52 -28.38
N SER A 51 -22.66 -16.59 -27.43
CA SER A 51 -23.77 -16.23 -26.53
C SER A 51 -23.56 -14.89 -25.81
N PRO A 52 -24.60 -14.03 -25.72
CA PRO A 52 -24.51 -12.78 -24.98
C PRO A 52 -24.22 -12.99 -23.48
N LEU A 53 -24.67 -14.10 -22.89
CA LEU A 53 -24.42 -14.40 -21.48
C LEU A 53 -22.94 -14.73 -21.24
N GLN A 54 -22.33 -15.51 -22.14
CA GLN A 54 -20.91 -15.81 -22.09
C GLN A 54 -20.07 -14.54 -22.27
N PHE A 55 -20.47 -13.66 -23.19
CA PHE A 55 -19.84 -12.36 -23.36
C PHE A 55 -19.83 -11.53 -22.07
N ILE A 56 -20.98 -11.38 -21.40
CA ILE A 56 -21.09 -10.64 -20.13
C ILE A 56 -20.21 -11.27 -19.05
N PHE A 57 -20.22 -12.60 -18.95
CA PHE A 57 -19.38 -13.32 -17.97
C PHE A 57 -17.89 -13.06 -18.20
N PHE A 58 -17.40 -13.20 -19.44
CA PHE A 58 -16.00 -12.93 -19.76
C PHE A 58 -15.63 -11.45 -19.60
N LEU A 59 -16.56 -10.53 -19.90
CA LEU A 59 -16.35 -9.09 -19.67
C LEU A 59 -16.18 -8.78 -18.18
N ALA A 60 -17.03 -9.35 -17.32
CA ALA A 60 -16.93 -9.18 -15.88
C ALA A 60 -15.61 -9.74 -15.33
N LEU A 61 -15.23 -10.93 -15.78
CA LEU A 61 -13.99 -11.58 -15.39
C LEU A 61 -12.75 -10.78 -15.85
N PHE A 62 -12.74 -10.31 -17.09
CA PHE A 62 -11.68 -9.46 -17.63
C PHE A 62 -11.55 -8.15 -16.85
N THR A 63 -12.68 -7.54 -16.48
CA THR A 63 -12.69 -6.32 -15.66
C THR A 63 -12.11 -6.56 -14.28
N ALA A 64 -12.50 -7.65 -13.60
CA ALA A 64 -11.92 -8.03 -12.31
C ALA A 64 -10.40 -8.25 -12.42
N TYR A 65 -9.97 -8.81 -13.54
CA TYR A 65 -8.56 -9.03 -13.86
C TYR A 65 -7.77 -7.72 -13.98
N LEU A 66 -8.31 -6.74 -14.71
CA LEU A 66 -7.72 -5.40 -14.82
C LEU A 66 -7.64 -4.70 -13.47
N VAL A 67 -8.65 -4.84 -12.61
CA VAL A 67 -8.64 -4.29 -11.26
C VAL A 67 -7.52 -4.91 -10.42
N ALA A 68 -7.31 -6.24 -10.52
CA ALA A 68 -6.21 -6.91 -9.82
C ALA A 68 -4.84 -6.41 -10.32
N ALA A 69 -4.65 -6.34 -11.65
CA ALA A 69 -3.43 -5.81 -12.25
C ALA A 69 -3.15 -4.37 -11.80
N TYR A 70 -4.17 -3.50 -11.83
CA TYR A 70 -4.10 -2.12 -11.36
C TYR A 70 -3.60 -2.03 -9.90
N ARG A 71 -4.11 -2.90 -9.01
CA ARG A 71 -3.67 -2.93 -7.61
C ARG A 71 -2.19 -3.29 -7.47
N PHE A 72 -1.69 -4.24 -8.26
CA PHE A 72 -0.28 -4.64 -8.23
C PHE A 72 0.64 -3.52 -8.71
N ILE A 73 0.34 -2.90 -9.86
CA ILE A 73 1.18 -1.82 -10.37
C ILE A 73 1.13 -0.59 -9.46
N ASN A 74 -0.03 -0.22 -8.91
CA ASN A 74 -0.15 0.90 -7.99
C ASN A 74 0.71 0.70 -6.73
N LYS A 75 0.76 -0.53 -6.20
CA LYS A 75 1.64 -0.89 -5.08
C LYS A 75 3.12 -0.87 -5.47
N ALA A 76 3.47 -1.32 -6.68
CA ALA A 76 4.85 -1.36 -7.14
C ALA A 76 5.47 0.04 -7.26
N ILE A 77 4.69 1.03 -7.70
CA ILE A 77 5.15 2.41 -7.89
C ILE A 77 4.92 3.31 -6.66
N GLN A 78 4.27 2.80 -5.61
CA GLN A 78 3.94 3.60 -4.43
C GLN A 78 5.20 4.16 -3.76
N SER A 79 5.18 5.44 -3.44
CA SER A 79 6.21 6.13 -2.70
C SER A 79 5.59 7.11 -1.72
N GLU A 80 6.23 7.24 -0.56
CA GLU A 80 5.82 8.16 0.48
C GLU A 80 6.96 9.13 0.76
N LYS A 81 6.65 10.41 0.64
CA LYS A 81 7.57 11.52 0.90
C LYS A 81 6.94 12.44 1.94
N LEU A 82 7.79 13.08 2.73
CA LEU A 82 7.39 13.98 3.78
C LEU A 82 8.15 15.28 3.56
N LEU A 83 7.42 16.35 3.25
CA LEU A 83 7.98 17.69 3.09
C LEU A 83 7.84 18.43 4.42
N ILE A 84 8.96 18.78 5.04
CA ILE A 84 9.02 19.56 6.28
C ILE A 84 9.33 21.01 5.91
N THR A 85 8.38 21.89 6.20
CA THR A 85 8.53 23.34 6.11
C THR A 85 8.52 23.93 7.53
N PRO A 86 8.94 25.19 7.74
CA PRO A 86 8.90 25.83 9.06
C PRO A 86 7.51 25.83 9.71
N ASP A 87 6.45 25.93 8.90
CA ASP A 87 5.07 26.10 9.39
C ASP A 87 4.21 24.83 9.27
N SER A 88 4.64 23.85 8.47
CA SER A 88 3.84 22.67 8.16
C SER A 88 4.66 21.42 7.82
N ILE A 89 4.01 20.26 8.01
CA ILE A 89 4.46 18.96 7.54
C ILE A 89 3.46 18.47 6.49
N THR A 90 3.93 18.23 5.26
CA THR A 90 3.10 17.68 4.18
C THR A 90 3.49 16.23 3.89
N LEU A 91 2.55 15.30 4.07
CA LEU A 91 2.67 13.92 3.64
C LEU A 91 2.24 13.81 2.18
N ILE A 92 3.15 13.36 1.32
CA ILE A 92 2.91 13.15 -0.11
C ILE A 92 2.95 11.65 -0.38
N LYS A 93 1.80 11.08 -0.73
CA LYS A 93 1.69 9.70 -1.20
C LYS A 93 1.57 9.72 -2.72
N ALA A 94 2.61 9.24 -3.39
CA ALA A 94 2.63 9.14 -4.84
C ALA A 94 2.47 7.67 -5.25
N GLY A 95 1.48 7.40 -6.08
CA GLY A 95 1.28 6.14 -6.80
C GLY A 95 0.79 6.47 -8.21
N ILE A 96 -0.25 5.78 -8.68
CA ILE A 96 -0.94 6.20 -9.92
C ILE A 96 -1.63 7.53 -9.71
N SER A 97 -2.27 7.71 -8.55
CA SER A 97 -2.79 9.00 -8.12
C SER A 97 -1.89 9.58 -7.03
N ARG A 98 -1.57 10.87 -7.17
CA ARG A 98 -0.84 11.62 -6.16
C ARG A 98 -1.84 12.22 -5.19
N THR A 99 -1.67 11.91 -3.91
CA THR A 99 -2.43 12.54 -2.82
C THR A 99 -1.45 13.23 -1.89
N SER A 100 -1.82 14.41 -1.41
CA SER A 100 -1.04 15.17 -0.44
C SER A 100 -1.94 15.64 0.69
N HIS A 101 -1.42 15.59 1.90
CA HIS A 101 -2.11 16.12 3.07
C HIS A 101 -1.12 16.95 3.88
N THR A 102 -1.54 18.17 4.21
CA THR A 102 -0.72 19.15 4.94
C THR A 102 -1.23 19.30 6.35
N TYR A 103 -0.34 19.10 7.32
CA TYR A 103 -0.56 19.30 8.73
C TYR A 103 0.18 20.57 9.15
N LYS A 104 -0.52 21.55 9.72
CA LYS A 104 0.13 22.74 10.26
C LYS A 104 0.76 22.43 11.61
N ASN A 105 1.96 22.96 11.85
CA ASN A 105 2.74 22.68 13.05
C ASN A 105 2.01 23.14 14.33
N GLU A 106 1.18 24.18 14.25
CA GLU A 106 0.36 24.68 15.37
C GLU A 106 -0.57 23.61 15.98
N PHE A 107 -0.95 22.58 15.22
CA PHE A 107 -1.83 21.50 15.67
C PHE A 107 -1.08 20.20 16.02
N ILE A 108 0.24 20.18 15.92
CA ILE A 108 1.07 18.99 16.17
C ILE A 108 1.73 19.14 17.54
N SER A 109 1.15 18.56 18.58
CA SER A 109 1.65 18.70 19.95
C SER A 109 2.81 17.76 20.28
N GLN A 110 2.83 16.53 19.72
CA GLN A 110 3.84 15.51 20.00
C GLN A 110 4.05 14.57 18.80
N LEU A 111 5.28 14.48 18.29
CA LEU A 111 5.67 13.42 17.35
C LEU A 111 6.07 12.19 18.16
N ARG A 112 5.21 11.17 18.17
CA ARG A 112 5.53 9.90 18.82
C ARG A 112 6.27 9.00 17.84
N HIS A 113 7.51 8.64 18.16
CA HIS A 113 8.15 7.49 17.55
C HIS A 113 7.39 6.25 18.05
N LEU A 114 6.55 5.67 17.19
CA LEU A 114 6.04 4.34 17.43
C LEU A 114 7.23 3.41 17.18
N ASP A 115 7.96 3.07 18.24
CA ASP A 115 8.91 1.96 18.19
C ASP A 115 8.24 0.78 17.49
N LYS A 116 8.99 0.12 16.60
CA LYS A 116 8.52 -0.98 15.75
C LYS A 116 7.45 -1.75 16.51
N PRO A 117 6.20 -1.82 16.02
CA PRO A 117 5.14 -2.46 16.76
C PRO A 117 5.65 -3.86 17.15
N ALA A 118 5.73 -4.11 18.45
CA ALA A 118 6.11 -5.42 18.94
C ALA A 118 5.10 -6.39 18.33
N LEU A 119 5.57 -7.22 17.39
CA LEU A 119 4.76 -8.26 16.78
C LEU A 119 4.23 -9.11 17.93
N SER A 120 2.92 -9.03 18.19
CA SER A 120 2.32 -9.97 19.13
C SER A 120 2.50 -11.35 18.51
N LYS A 121 3.16 -12.25 19.24
CA LYS A 121 3.24 -13.65 18.85
C LYS A 121 1.81 -14.16 18.75
N HIS A 122 1.40 -14.55 17.55
CA HIS A 122 0.14 -15.23 17.34
C HIS A 122 0.16 -16.51 18.19
N PRO A 123 -0.89 -16.86 18.95
CA PRO A 123 -0.86 -18.01 19.86
C PRO A 123 -0.69 -19.36 19.14
N LEU A 124 -0.74 -19.38 17.80
CA LEU A 124 -0.46 -20.54 16.94
C LEU A 124 0.89 -20.45 16.20
N THR A 125 1.79 -19.52 16.57
CA THR A 125 3.18 -19.50 16.06
C THR A 125 4.02 -20.61 16.70
N GLY A 126 3.70 -21.86 16.35
CA GLY A 126 4.72 -22.92 16.23
C GLY A 126 5.58 -22.68 14.99
N GLU A 127 6.69 -23.42 14.85
CA GLU A 127 7.75 -23.25 13.83
C GLU A 127 7.34 -23.48 12.36
N SER A 128 6.07 -23.27 11.99
CA SER A 128 5.59 -23.46 10.62
C SER A 128 5.05 -22.15 10.04
N PHE A 129 5.67 -21.75 8.94
CA PHE A 129 5.38 -20.61 8.08
C PHE A 129 3.88 -20.27 7.92
N ASP A 130 3.48 -19.08 8.38
CA ASP A 130 2.23 -18.42 7.96
C ASP A 130 2.38 -17.90 6.52
N TYR A 131 2.13 -18.79 5.56
CA TYR A 131 1.70 -18.40 4.22
C TYR A 131 0.20 -18.07 4.30
N LEU A 132 -0.22 -17.00 3.61
CA LEU A 132 -1.60 -16.49 3.49
C LEU A 132 -1.99 -15.38 4.49
N GLY A 133 -1.23 -14.28 4.51
CA GLY A 133 -1.78 -12.93 4.25
C GLY A 133 -2.96 -12.37 5.09
N PHE A 134 -3.37 -13.01 6.18
CA PHE A 134 -4.47 -12.57 7.04
C PHE A 134 -3.94 -12.15 8.43
N GLN A 135 -3.17 -11.07 8.48
CA GLN A 135 -3.04 -10.32 9.73
C GLN A 135 -4.20 -9.33 9.80
N THR A 136 -5.36 -9.82 10.24
CA THR A 136 -6.48 -8.98 10.63
C THR A 136 -6.08 -8.11 11.81
N THR A 137 -6.07 -6.81 11.54
CA THR A 137 -5.85 -5.69 12.45
C THR A 137 -6.92 -5.59 13.52
N GLN A 138 -6.53 -5.68 14.81
CA GLN A 138 -7.05 -5.00 16.03
C GLN A 138 -6.62 -5.83 17.25
N GLU A 139 -6.27 -5.30 18.42
CA GLU A 139 -6.82 -4.18 19.18
C GLU A 139 -5.74 -3.71 20.20
N TYR A 140 -5.61 -2.40 20.48
CA TYR A 140 -4.76 -1.93 21.59
C TYR A 140 -5.62 -1.64 22.83
N LEU A 141 -5.48 -2.46 23.87
CA LEU A 141 -5.92 -2.12 25.22
C LEU A 141 -5.06 -0.96 25.75
N ILE A 142 -5.66 0.22 25.85
CA ILE A 142 -5.05 1.39 26.49
C ILE A 142 -5.06 1.17 28.00
N LYS A 143 -3.95 0.68 28.57
CA LYS A 143 -3.70 0.82 30.01
C LYS A 143 -3.13 2.23 30.24
N ARG A 144 -3.98 3.19 30.62
CA ARG A 144 -3.52 4.50 31.09
C ARG A 144 -2.69 4.29 32.37
N SER A 145 -1.41 4.63 32.32
CA SER A 145 -0.58 4.72 33.53
C SER A 145 -0.94 6.01 34.27
N PRO A 146 -1.30 5.96 35.58
CA PRO A 146 -1.65 7.14 36.36
C PRO A 146 -0.38 7.77 36.93
N LEU A 147 0.45 8.37 36.08
CA LEU A 147 1.56 9.17 36.55
C LEU A 147 1.67 10.36 35.62
N TYR A 148 1.00 11.46 35.99
CA TYR A 148 1.46 12.85 35.88
C TYR A 148 0.34 13.75 36.43
N THR A 149 0.19 13.73 37.75
CA THR A 149 -0.31 14.87 38.51
C THR A 149 0.88 15.40 39.29
N LYS A 150 1.39 16.56 38.88
CA LYS A 150 1.98 17.59 39.73
C LYS A 150 2.02 18.88 38.95
#